data_AF-A0A1F6RRG9-F1
#
_entry.id   AF-A0A1F6RRG9-F1
#
_cell.length_a   1.000
_cell.length_b   1.000
_cell.length_c   1.000
_cell.angle_alpha   90.00
_cell.angle_beta   90.00
_cell.angle_gamma   90.00
#
_symmetry.space_group_name_H-M   'P 1'
#
loop_
_entity.id
_entity.type
_entity.pdbx_description
1 polymer ?
#
loop_
_entity_poly.entity_id
_entity_poly.type
_entity_poly.pdbx_seq_one_letter_code
_entity_poly.pdbx_strand_id
1 'polypeptide(L)'
;MSSIIVFSKDRPMQLHAYLESLLYYSDAQQNNITVLYKETPDIDYTRVIKEFSSVNWIAENRFYDDLMSVIEKSDDYIMFGCDDVVFKNKFSLKYAQEVLFQNEQIFGFSFRLGKNIIPYPTNISNDNKYIEWNWKEAVETHYNYPWELDCTLYRKSDILKMLDSTNETIKSPNYLESEFANNPKQYILRPNLACLNMTSQAIVITVNRVQDTHCNPIDDSKKTDIYTLNKIYNEQNNKLDIKAIANMNNYVIHAGSEYFVLENRDKSWKKPRIKRPKNKKRNPLKLFFKNIGYLFRYSLKEMSQGSDSKYISRDQLNLILDGIKYELADDIKNLKKPNIKSPNDTIVDLIKKKTSFCRFGDGEFVLMEGGSIPFQKSDSKLSQRLNEIFRSNDENIFIGVPYSYYASTENMQEQVKNFMRCWVSDKRNKITALCDPTKQYYDTGCSQMYAMYKKLDFASYFEQIKEIWLNQDIAIICGKTVFDKIETNIFDCAKSVEYMYAPSMNAFEEYEFILTQAKQIDKNKKVIIILGPTATVLSYDLAKEGYQAIDFGHIAKDYDCYSKKIEHTTQTIIDFFDPD
;
A
#
# COMPACT_ATOMS: atom_id res chain seq x y z
N MET A 1 -1.99 -22.74 40.47
CA MET A 1 -1.77 -21.32 40.15
C MET A 1 -1.99 -21.18 38.65
N SER A 2 -2.16 -19.96 38.14
CA SER A 2 -2.31 -19.71 36.72
C SER A 2 -1.18 -18.80 36.25
N SER A 3 -0.61 -19.15 35.10
CA SER A 3 0.37 -18.33 34.39
C SER A 3 -0.33 -17.58 33.25
N ILE A 4 0.17 -16.40 32.92
CA ILE A 4 -0.36 -15.54 31.87
C ILE A 4 0.74 -15.28 30.86
N ILE A 5 0.51 -15.65 29.60
CA ILE A 5 1.46 -15.45 28.51
C ILE A 5 0.90 -14.39 27.57
N VAL A 6 1.60 -13.27 27.46
CA VAL A 6 1.15 -12.10 26.69
C VAL A 6 2.06 -11.89 25.50
N PHE A 7 1.48 -11.75 24.31
CA PHE A 7 2.21 -11.44 23.10
C PHE A 7 2.11 -9.95 22.78
N SER A 8 3.24 -9.32 22.48
CA SER A 8 3.26 -7.94 22.00
C SER A 8 4.26 -7.71 20.89
N LYS A 9 3.88 -6.91 19.90
CA LYS A 9 4.80 -6.48 18.84
C LYS A 9 4.58 -5.03 18.49
N ASP A 10 5.63 -4.21 18.63
CA ASP A 10 5.66 -2.78 18.29
C ASP A 10 4.53 -1.91 18.90
N ARG A 11 3.98 -2.31 20.06
CA ARG A 11 2.80 -1.67 20.69
C ARG A 11 2.93 -1.49 22.21
N PRO A 12 3.96 -0.78 22.70
CA PRO A 12 4.21 -0.62 24.14
C PRO A 12 3.06 0.09 24.89
N MET A 13 2.33 1.00 24.23
CA MET A 13 1.20 1.71 24.87
C MET A 13 0.00 0.80 25.11
N GLN A 14 -0.33 -0.05 24.13
CA GLN A 14 -1.46 -0.98 24.25
C GLN A 14 -1.11 -2.08 25.26
N LEU A 15 0.14 -2.57 25.26
CA LEU A 15 0.62 -3.49 26.28
C LEU A 15 0.54 -2.89 27.69
N HIS A 16 0.83 -1.59 27.87
CA HIS A 16 0.60 -0.93 29.15
C HIS A 16 -0.86 -1.03 29.59
N ALA A 17 -1.80 -0.74 28.69
CA ALA A 17 -3.23 -0.81 28.99
C ALA A 17 -3.69 -2.24 29.31
N TYR A 18 -3.15 -3.24 28.60
CA TYR A 18 -3.37 -4.66 28.91
C TYR A 18 -2.96 -4.98 30.34
N LEU A 19 -1.70 -4.70 30.70
CA LEU A 19 -1.14 -5.04 32.00
C LEU A 19 -1.81 -4.27 33.14
N GLU A 20 -2.04 -2.97 32.94
CA GLU A 20 -2.72 -2.13 33.92
C GLU A 20 -4.16 -2.61 34.18
N SER A 21 -4.93 -2.86 33.12
CA SER A 21 -6.31 -3.31 33.26
C SER A 21 -6.41 -4.73 33.83
N LEU A 22 -5.52 -5.64 33.42
CA LEU A 22 -5.46 -7.00 33.96
C LEU A 22 -5.22 -6.98 35.48
N LEU A 23 -4.21 -6.25 35.93
CA LEU A 23 -3.86 -6.17 37.36
C LEU A 23 -4.92 -5.42 38.17
N TYR A 24 -5.62 -4.45 37.55
CA TYR A 24 -6.67 -3.69 38.23
C TYR A 24 -7.98 -4.49 38.38
N TYR A 25 -8.33 -5.30 37.37
CA TYR A 25 -9.63 -5.99 37.29
C TYR A 25 -9.57 -7.48 37.65
N SER A 26 -8.42 -8.04 37.99
CA SER A 26 -8.31 -9.46 38.33
C SER A 26 -7.50 -9.72 39.60
N ASP A 27 -7.43 -10.99 39.97
CA ASP A 27 -6.54 -11.52 41.00
C ASP A 27 -5.12 -11.84 40.47
N ALA A 28 -4.80 -11.47 39.22
CA ALA A 28 -3.47 -11.64 38.63
C ALA A 28 -2.40 -10.83 39.39
N GLN A 29 -1.19 -11.38 39.43
CA GLN A 29 -0.01 -10.73 39.99
C GLN A 29 1.08 -10.62 38.91
N GLN A 30 1.93 -9.59 38.98
CA GLN A 30 2.94 -9.35 37.93
C GLN A 30 3.87 -10.55 37.71
N ASN A 31 4.28 -11.22 38.78
CA ASN A 31 5.15 -12.40 38.74
C ASN A 31 4.52 -13.62 38.06
N ASN A 32 3.20 -13.62 37.84
CA ASN A 32 2.49 -14.66 37.10
C ASN A 32 2.44 -14.36 35.59
N ILE A 33 2.92 -13.20 35.17
CA ILE A 33 2.82 -12.73 33.78
C ILE A 33 4.19 -12.88 33.12
N THR A 34 4.20 -13.54 31.97
CA THR A 34 5.33 -13.52 31.03
C THR A 34 4.91 -12.79 29.76
N VAL A 35 5.68 -11.78 29.36
CA VAL A 35 5.48 -11.07 28.09
C VAL A 35 6.55 -11.53 27.11
N LEU A 36 6.12 -12.12 25.99
CA LEU A 36 6.96 -12.30 24.81
C LEU A 36 6.75 -11.10 23.90
N TYR A 37 7.78 -10.27 23.76
CA TYR A 37 7.69 -9.04 22.98
C TYR A 37 8.70 -9.00 21.84
N LYS A 38 8.30 -8.37 20.74
CA LYS A 38 9.19 -8.07 19.60
C LYS A 38 9.16 -6.59 19.30
N GLU A 39 10.32 -5.98 19.21
CA GLU A 39 10.48 -4.59 18.81
C GLU A 39 11.22 -4.48 17.47
N THR A 40 10.79 -3.52 16.67
CA THR A 40 11.50 -3.03 15.49
C THR A 40 12.34 -1.80 15.87
N PRO A 41 13.35 -1.44 15.05
CA PRO A 41 14.04 -0.17 15.24
C PRO A 41 13.03 0.98 15.37
N ASP A 42 13.28 1.89 16.31
CA ASP A 42 12.45 3.07 16.62
C ASP A 42 11.19 2.84 17.49
N ILE A 43 10.96 1.63 18.01
CA ILE A 43 9.93 1.35 19.03
C ILE A 43 10.59 1.07 20.39
N ASP A 44 10.09 1.68 21.46
CA ASP A 44 10.72 1.61 22.79
C ASP A 44 9.78 1.00 23.85
N TYR A 45 10.13 -0.17 24.36
CA TYR A 45 9.45 -0.87 25.46
C TYR A 45 9.95 -0.50 26.86
N THR A 46 11.02 0.29 26.99
CA THR A 46 11.69 0.61 28.27
C THR A 46 10.72 1.15 29.32
N ARG A 47 9.82 2.06 28.92
CA ARG A 47 8.84 2.66 29.83
C ARG A 47 7.88 1.61 30.42
N VAL A 48 7.31 0.73 29.58
CA VAL A 48 6.36 -0.30 30.06
C VAL A 48 7.07 -1.35 30.91
N ILE A 49 8.30 -1.73 30.54
CA ILE A 49 9.14 -2.66 31.33
C ILE A 49 9.40 -2.09 32.73
N LYS A 50 9.74 -0.80 32.83
CA LYS A 50 10.02 -0.14 34.10
C LYS A 50 8.79 -0.07 35.02
N GLU A 51 7.61 0.23 34.45
CA GLU A 51 6.35 0.32 35.19
C GLU A 51 5.93 -1.05 35.76
N PHE A 52 6.10 -2.11 34.97
CA PHE A 52 5.74 -3.48 35.34
C PHE A 52 6.99 -4.34 35.55
N SER A 53 7.84 -3.90 36.46
CA SER A 53 9.18 -4.47 36.70
C SER A 53 9.19 -5.90 37.24
N SER A 54 8.08 -6.40 37.80
CA SER A 54 7.96 -7.77 38.30
C SER A 54 7.39 -8.75 37.29
N VAL A 55 7.04 -8.27 36.08
CA VAL A 55 6.66 -9.12 34.94
C VAL A 55 7.91 -9.80 34.38
N ASN A 56 7.78 -11.04 33.94
CA ASN A 56 8.85 -11.75 33.25
C ASN A 56 8.89 -11.32 31.78
N TRP A 57 9.95 -10.62 31.36
CA TRP A 57 10.08 -10.06 30.01
C TRP A 57 11.02 -10.90 29.16
N ILE A 58 10.54 -11.33 27.99
CA ILE A 58 11.31 -12.13 27.03
C ILE A 58 11.25 -11.45 25.67
N ALA A 59 12.41 -10.98 25.18
CA ALA A 59 12.53 -10.51 23.82
C ALA A 59 12.50 -11.70 22.85
N GLU A 60 11.53 -11.70 21.94
CA GLU A 60 11.31 -12.78 20.97
C GLU A 60 12.49 -12.87 19.99
N ASN A 61 13.10 -14.05 19.93
CA ASN A 61 14.09 -14.41 18.92
C ASN A 61 13.49 -15.42 17.92
N ARG A 62 13.04 -16.57 18.41
CA ARG A 62 12.34 -17.60 17.61
C ARG A 62 11.06 -17.97 18.33
N PHE A 63 9.94 -17.44 17.82
CA PHE A 63 8.62 -17.50 18.45
C PHE A 63 8.28 -18.87 19.07
N TYR A 64 8.42 -19.97 18.30
CA TYR A 64 8.07 -21.30 18.79
C TYR A 64 8.92 -21.74 19.99
N ASP A 65 10.24 -21.58 19.91
CA ASP A 65 11.14 -22.03 20.97
C ASP A 65 10.96 -21.21 22.24
N ASP A 66 10.82 -19.90 22.08
CA ASP A 66 10.57 -18.98 23.18
C ASP A 66 9.23 -19.31 23.85
N LEU A 67 8.18 -19.54 23.06
CA LEU A 67 6.86 -19.97 23.54
C LEU A 67 6.93 -21.30 24.28
N MET A 68 7.57 -22.32 23.71
CA MET A 68 7.71 -23.64 24.34
C MET A 68 8.45 -23.54 25.67
N SER A 69 9.55 -22.79 25.72
CA SER A 69 10.30 -22.57 26.97
C SER A 69 9.45 -21.91 28.06
N VAL A 70 8.56 -20.98 27.66
CA VAL A 70 7.64 -20.32 28.59
C VAL A 70 6.54 -21.26 29.05
N ILE A 71 5.93 -22.03 28.15
CA ILE A 71 4.88 -23.00 28.49
C ILE A 71 5.43 -24.06 29.45
N GLU A 72 6.63 -24.59 29.19
CA GLU A 72 7.27 -25.59 30.04
C GLU A 72 7.44 -25.12 31.48
N LYS A 73 7.79 -23.83 31.67
CA LYS A 73 7.98 -23.19 32.99
C LYS A 73 6.68 -22.69 33.62
N SER A 74 5.58 -22.63 32.87
CA SER A 74 4.28 -22.15 33.33
C SER A 74 3.56 -23.15 34.23
N ASP A 75 2.62 -22.67 35.02
CA ASP A 75 1.69 -23.45 35.83
C ASP A 75 0.76 -24.34 34.99
N ASP A 76 -0.01 -25.21 35.65
CA ASP A 76 -0.97 -26.13 35.02
C ASP A 76 -2.11 -25.45 34.25
N TYR A 77 -2.33 -24.15 34.47
CA TYR A 77 -3.33 -23.36 33.78
C TYR A 77 -2.69 -22.11 33.19
N ILE A 78 -2.95 -21.87 31.90
CA ILE A 78 -2.34 -20.81 31.12
C ILE A 78 -3.43 -19.97 30.49
N MET A 79 -3.38 -18.66 30.71
CA MET A 79 -4.17 -17.69 29.94
C MET A 79 -3.27 -17.03 28.90
N PHE A 80 -3.69 -17.04 27.65
CA PHE A 80 -3.04 -16.25 26.60
C PHE A 80 -3.63 -14.83 26.56
N GLY A 81 -2.82 -13.86 26.16
CA GLY A 81 -3.25 -12.49 25.90
C GLY A 81 -2.49 -11.84 24.74
N CYS A 82 -3.15 -10.88 24.09
CA CYS A 82 -2.55 -9.98 23.12
C CYS A 82 -2.61 -8.53 23.63
N ASP A 83 -1.65 -7.71 23.20
CA ASP A 83 -1.50 -6.33 23.63
C ASP A 83 -2.68 -5.40 23.31
N ASP A 84 -3.61 -5.80 22.44
CA ASP A 84 -4.80 -5.03 22.08
C ASP A 84 -6.04 -5.32 22.94
N VAL A 85 -5.89 -6.11 24.00
CA VAL A 85 -6.97 -6.41 24.96
C VAL A 85 -6.96 -5.40 26.11
N VAL A 86 -8.15 -4.93 26.49
CA VAL A 86 -8.37 -4.14 27.71
C VAL A 86 -9.46 -4.78 28.56
N PHE A 87 -9.15 -5.04 29.84
CA PHE A 87 -10.11 -5.56 30.81
C PHE A 87 -10.96 -4.42 31.39
N LYS A 88 -12.24 -4.70 31.63
CA LYS A 88 -13.24 -3.69 31.99
C LYS A 88 -14.10 -4.02 33.21
N ASN A 89 -14.10 -5.27 33.66
CA ASN A 89 -14.93 -5.72 34.77
C ASN A 89 -14.13 -6.67 35.66
N LYS A 90 -14.50 -6.76 36.95
CA LYS A 90 -13.79 -7.62 37.90
C LYS A 90 -14.01 -9.10 37.61
N PHE A 91 -12.93 -9.87 37.54
CA PHE A 91 -12.96 -11.33 37.37
C PHE A 91 -11.91 -12.03 38.23
N SER A 92 -12.02 -13.36 38.34
CA SER A 92 -11.05 -14.18 39.08
C SER A 92 -10.55 -15.32 38.20
N LEU A 93 -9.24 -15.35 37.99
CA LEU A 93 -8.52 -16.45 37.37
C LEU A 93 -8.63 -17.70 38.23
N LYS A 94 -8.55 -17.55 39.56
CA LYS A 94 -8.72 -18.67 40.49
C LYS A 94 -10.09 -19.32 40.33
N TYR A 95 -11.16 -18.53 40.19
CA TYR A 95 -12.50 -19.07 39.95
C TYR A 95 -12.61 -19.82 38.62
N ALA A 96 -12.07 -19.25 37.53
CA ALA A 96 -12.02 -19.95 36.24
C ALA A 96 -11.21 -21.26 36.32
N GLN A 97 -10.11 -21.26 37.08
CA GLN A 97 -9.32 -22.45 37.37
C GLN A 97 -10.14 -23.51 38.11
N GLU A 98 -10.91 -23.13 39.13
CA GLU A 98 -11.79 -24.03 39.89
C GLU A 98 -12.86 -24.66 38.98
N VAL A 99 -13.45 -23.88 38.07
CA VAL A 99 -14.43 -24.40 37.09
C VAL A 99 -13.79 -25.42 36.14
N LEU A 100 -12.60 -25.12 35.60
CA LEU A 100 -11.87 -26.07 34.75
C LEU A 100 -11.42 -27.30 35.56
N PHE A 101 -11.04 -27.15 36.82
CA PHE A 101 -10.66 -28.28 37.65
C PHE A 101 -11.85 -29.22 37.93
N GLN A 102 -13.03 -28.66 38.21
CA GLN A 102 -14.23 -29.43 38.55
C GLN A 102 -14.92 -30.06 37.33
N ASN A 103 -14.78 -29.47 36.15
CA ASN A 103 -15.41 -29.96 34.93
C ASN A 103 -14.39 -30.27 33.83
N GLU A 104 -14.11 -31.56 33.66
CA GLU A 104 -13.22 -32.05 32.62
C GLU A 104 -13.76 -31.86 31.20
N GLN A 105 -15.06 -31.65 30.98
CA GLN A 105 -15.59 -31.48 29.61
C GLN A 105 -15.36 -30.06 29.06
N ILE A 106 -15.00 -29.10 29.92
CA ILE A 106 -14.71 -27.72 29.51
C ILE A 106 -13.27 -27.61 29.01
N PHE A 107 -13.11 -27.20 27.75
CA PHE A 107 -11.82 -26.95 27.12
C PHE A 107 -11.16 -25.66 27.60
N GLY A 108 -11.90 -24.56 27.61
CA GLY A 108 -11.39 -23.24 28.00
C GLY A 108 -12.44 -22.37 28.66
N PHE A 109 -11.99 -21.48 29.55
CA PHE A 109 -12.81 -20.50 30.24
C PHE A 109 -12.50 -19.09 29.73
N SER A 110 -13.41 -18.51 28.95
CA SER A 110 -13.18 -17.29 28.19
C SER A 110 -13.66 -16.04 28.94
N PHE A 111 -12.81 -15.02 29.03
CA PHE A 111 -13.16 -13.73 29.63
C PHE A 111 -13.69 -12.70 28.62
N ARG A 112 -13.54 -12.95 27.31
CA ARG A 112 -14.11 -12.11 26.23
C ARG A 112 -15.60 -12.33 25.99
N LEU A 113 -16.16 -13.44 26.49
CA LEU A 113 -17.55 -13.84 26.27
C LEU A 113 -18.43 -13.55 27.49
N GLY A 114 -19.73 -13.47 27.23
CA GLY A 114 -20.80 -13.27 28.21
C GLY A 114 -22.12 -13.00 27.47
N LYS A 115 -23.27 -13.07 28.14
CA LYS A 115 -24.59 -12.89 27.48
C LYS A 115 -24.78 -11.54 26.78
N ASN A 116 -23.95 -10.54 27.08
CA ASN A 116 -23.90 -9.28 26.35
C ASN A 116 -23.30 -9.40 24.93
N ILE A 117 -22.53 -10.44 24.63
CA ILE A 117 -21.97 -10.69 23.30
C ILE A 117 -23.00 -11.43 22.46
N ILE A 118 -23.54 -10.76 21.44
CA ILE A 118 -24.71 -11.21 20.68
C ILE A 118 -24.31 -11.50 19.22
N PRO A 119 -24.82 -12.57 18.58
CA PRO A 119 -25.68 -13.61 19.18
C PRO A 119 -24.90 -14.54 20.12
N TYR A 120 -25.58 -15.06 21.16
CA TYR A 120 -25.07 -16.11 22.06
C TYR A 120 -25.95 -17.37 21.96
N PRO A 121 -25.41 -18.57 22.25
CA PRO A 121 -26.13 -19.82 22.13
C PRO A 121 -27.36 -19.87 23.05
N THR A 122 -28.44 -20.50 22.59
CA THR A 122 -29.63 -20.73 23.41
C THR A 122 -29.53 -22.00 24.27
N ASN A 123 -28.74 -22.98 23.83
CA ASN A 123 -28.48 -24.22 24.56
C ASN A 123 -27.25 -24.07 25.47
N ILE A 124 -27.45 -23.37 26.60
CA ILE A 124 -26.42 -23.12 27.61
C ILE A 124 -26.84 -23.72 28.96
N SER A 125 -25.87 -23.99 29.82
CA SER A 125 -26.14 -24.44 31.19
C SER A 125 -26.90 -23.41 32.02
N ASN A 126 -27.71 -23.89 32.97
CA ASN A 126 -28.48 -23.06 33.92
C ASN A 126 -27.69 -22.79 35.20
N ASP A 127 -26.46 -22.28 35.09
CA ASP A 127 -25.66 -21.85 36.24
C ASP A 127 -25.75 -20.31 36.44
N ASN A 128 -25.83 -19.89 37.70
CA ASN A 128 -26.02 -18.49 38.10
C ASN A 128 -24.72 -17.66 38.10
N LYS A 129 -23.56 -18.27 37.83
CA LYS A 129 -22.25 -17.62 37.84
C LYS A 129 -21.52 -17.74 36.51
N TYR A 130 -21.59 -18.89 35.85
CA TYR A 130 -20.99 -19.11 34.53
C TYR A 130 -22.01 -19.73 33.57
N ILE A 131 -21.72 -19.69 32.28
CA ILE A 131 -22.45 -20.44 31.26
C ILE A 131 -21.49 -21.43 30.63
N GLU A 132 -21.99 -22.62 30.36
CA GLU A 132 -21.30 -23.70 29.66
C GLU A 132 -22.10 -24.07 28.41
N TRP A 133 -21.42 -24.29 27.30
CA TRP A 133 -22.06 -24.70 26.06
C TRP A 133 -21.16 -25.62 25.25
N ASN A 134 -21.77 -26.46 24.42
CA ASN A 134 -21.06 -27.29 23.47
C ASN A 134 -20.66 -26.45 22.25
N TRP A 135 -19.36 -26.16 22.13
CA TRP A 135 -18.86 -25.31 21.03
C TRP A 135 -18.93 -26.01 19.68
N LYS A 136 -19.03 -27.34 19.64
CA LYS A 136 -19.15 -28.13 18.40
C LYS A 136 -20.53 -28.02 17.77
N GLU A 137 -21.54 -27.65 18.58
CA GLU A 137 -22.95 -27.49 18.19
C GLU A 137 -23.37 -26.03 18.05
N ALA A 138 -22.60 -25.09 18.61
CA ALA A 138 -22.86 -23.66 18.48
C ALA A 138 -22.77 -23.20 17.02
N VAL A 139 -23.73 -22.38 16.58
CA VAL A 139 -23.75 -21.75 15.25
C VAL A 139 -23.28 -20.31 15.29
N GLU A 140 -23.24 -19.71 16.48
CA GLU A 140 -22.79 -18.35 16.73
C GLU A 140 -21.27 -18.27 16.61
N THR A 141 -20.79 -17.44 15.69
CA THR A 141 -19.37 -17.34 15.28
C THR A 141 -18.39 -17.05 16.42
N HIS A 142 -18.83 -16.39 17.48
CA HIS A 142 -17.99 -16.09 18.65
C HIS A 142 -17.91 -17.23 19.66
N TYR A 143 -18.90 -18.12 19.66
CA TYR A 143 -19.10 -19.20 20.62
C TYR A 143 -18.72 -20.57 20.04
N ASN A 144 -18.60 -20.70 18.72
CA ASN A 144 -18.04 -21.89 18.07
C ASN A 144 -16.52 -21.80 17.82
N TYR A 145 -15.84 -20.87 18.51
CA TYR A 145 -14.42 -20.56 18.35
C TYR A 145 -13.65 -20.90 19.65
N PRO A 146 -13.24 -22.17 19.84
CA PRO A 146 -12.72 -22.66 21.12
C PRO A 146 -11.26 -22.29 21.43
N TRP A 147 -10.47 -21.98 20.41
CA TRP A 147 -9.05 -21.65 20.54
C TRP A 147 -8.80 -20.21 20.10
N GLU A 148 -8.24 -19.41 20.99
CA GLU A 148 -7.94 -18.00 20.80
C GLU A 148 -6.83 -17.57 21.76
N LEU A 149 -6.18 -16.44 21.48
CA LEU A 149 -5.06 -15.94 22.27
C LEU A 149 -5.39 -14.65 23.05
N ASP A 150 -6.66 -14.26 23.11
CA ASP A 150 -7.06 -12.90 23.51
C ASP A 150 -7.70 -12.78 24.90
N CYS A 151 -7.97 -13.87 25.65
CA CYS A 151 -8.16 -13.90 27.13
C CYS A 151 -8.93 -15.14 27.60
N THR A 152 -8.53 -16.33 27.17
CA THR A 152 -9.12 -17.60 27.61
C THR A 152 -8.11 -18.39 28.43
N LEU A 153 -8.57 -18.89 29.57
CA LEU A 153 -7.78 -19.77 30.43
C LEU A 153 -7.95 -21.21 29.95
N TYR A 154 -6.82 -21.89 29.74
CA TYR A 154 -6.72 -23.27 29.28
C TYR A 154 -5.91 -24.12 30.25
N ARG A 155 -6.05 -25.44 30.17
CA ARG A 155 -5.11 -26.36 30.83
C ARG A 155 -3.84 -26.48 30.00
N LYS A 156 -2.68 -26.37 30.66
CA LYS A 156 -1.36 -26.60 30.05
C LYS A 156 -1.30 -27.96 29.35
N SER A 157 -1.90 -29.01 29.95
CA SER A 157 -1.95 -30.34 29.35
C SER A 157 -2.68 -30.39 28.00
N ASP A 158 -3.72 -29.57 27.83
CA ASP A 158 -4.48 -29.53 26.59
C ASP A 158 -3.71 -28.71 25.53
N ILE A 159 -3.05 -27.61 25.94
CA ILE A 159 -2.16 -26.83 25.08
C ILE A 159 -0.99 -27.70 24.55
N LEU A 160 -0.30 -28.42 25.44
CA LEU A 160 0.84 -29.27 25.05
C LEU A 160 0.40 -30.36 24.07
N LYS A 161 -0.74 -31.03 24.30
CA LYS A 161 -1.28 -32.01 23.36
C LYS A 161 -1.57 -31.41 21.98
N MET A 162 -2.09 -30.19 21.94
CA MET A 162 -2.33 -29.48 20.68
C MET A 162 -1.01 -29.18 19.97
N LEU A 163 -0.02 -28.65 20.68
CA LEU A 163 1.31 -28.35 20.13
C LEU A 163 2.05 -29.61 19.67
N ASP A 164 1.97 -30.72 20.40
CA ASP A 164 2.55 -32.01 20.01
C ASP A 164 1.88 -32.63 18.78
N SER A 165 0.63 -32.24 18.50
CA SER A 165 -0.17 -32.80 17.40
C SER A 165 0.02 -32.09 16.06
N THR A 166 0.75 -30.97 16.03
CA THR A 166 1.07 -30.26 14.79
C THR A 166 2.47 -30.60 14.30
N ASN A 167 2.59 -30.85 12.99
CA ASN A 167 3.88 -31.08 12.32
C ASN A 167 4.43 -29.78 11.70
N GLU A 168 3.73 -28.65 11.87
CA GLU A 168 4.06 -27.38 11.26
C GLU A 168 4.86 -26.49 12.20
N THR A 169 5.86 -25.77 11.66
CA THR A 169 6.61 -24.79 12.45
C THR A 169 5.72 -23.58 12.75
N ILE A 170 5.31 -23.39 14.00
CA ILE A 170 4.52 -22.23 14.43
C ILE A 170 5.41 -20.98 14.47
N LYS A 171 5.10 -19.97 13.64
CA LYS A 171 6.00 -18.81 13.44
C LYS A 171 5.57 -17.52 14.15
N SER A 172 4.35 -17.46 14.65
CA SER A 172 3.78 -16.25 15.29
C SER A 172 2.51 -16.59 16.08
N PRO A 173 2.02 -15.68 16.96
CA PRO A 173 0.74 -15.86 17.66
C PRO A 173 -0.44 -16.08 16.70
N ASN A 174 -0.53 -15.31 15.61
CA ASN A 174 -1.59 -15.50 14.62
C ASN A 174 -1.54 -16.88 13.95
N TYR A 175 -0.33 -17.40 13.72
CA TYR A 175 -0.15 -18.75 13.18
C TYR A 175 -0.66 -19.77 14.20
N LEU A 176 -0.23 -19.65 15.45
CA LEU A 176 -0.66 -20.49 16.57
C LEU A 176 -2.19 -20.52 16.72
N GLU A 177 -2.84 -19.37 16.62
CA GLU A 177 -4.30 -19.30 16.66
C GLU A 177 -4.92 -20.00 15.44
N SER A 178 -4.49 -19.62 14.23
CA SER A 178 -5.09 -20.12 13.00
C SER A 178 -4.93 -21.62 12.79
N GLU A 179 -3.80 -22.19 13.19
CA GLU A 179 -3.49 -23.62 13.03
C GLU A 179 -4.57 -24.49 13.66
N PHE A 180 -4.93 -24.17 14.90
CA PHE A 180 -5.92 -24.93 15.65
C PHE A 180 -7.35 -24.45 15.41
N ALA A 181 -7.56 -23.16 15.14
CA ALA A 181 -8.88 -22.60 14.91
C ALA A 181 -9.51 -22.98 13.56
N ASN A 182 -8.70 -23.38 12.57
CA ASN A 182 -9.20 -23.81 11.26
C ASN A 182 -9.86 -25.20 11.29
N ASN A 183 -9.33 -26.12 12.11
CA ASN A 183 -9.87 -27.47 12.27
C ASN A 183 -9.95 -27.87 13.77
N PRO A 184 -10.69 -27.12 14.60
CA PRO A 184 -10.64 -27.29 16.05
C PRO A 184 -11.10 -28.67 16.49
N LYS A 185 -12.02 -29.31 15.76
CA LYS A 185 -12.51 -30.68 16.06
C LYS A 185 -11.43 -31.75 15.96
N GLN A 186 -10.36 -31.51 15.20
CA GLN A 186 -9.23 -32.43 15.07
C GLN A 186 -8.34 -32.41 16.30
N TYR A 187 -8.12 -31.23 16.88
CA TYR A 187 -7.13 -30.99 17.93
C TYR A 187 -7.74 -30.88 19.33
N ILE A 188 -9.01 -30.47 19.41
CA ILE A 188 -9.70 -30.15 20.67
C ILE A 188 -10.73 -31.24 20.98
N LEU A 189 -10.37 -32.10 21.92
CA LEU A 189 -11.19 -33.24 22.32
C LEU A 189 -12.41 -32.81 23.14
N ARG A 190 -12.20 -31.93 24.13
CA ARG A 190 -13.21 -31.48 25.09
C ARG A 190 -14.31 -30.66 24.39
N PRO A 191 -15.60 -31.02 24.55
CA PRO A 191 -16.68 -30.47 23.72
C PRO A 191 -17.20 -29.11 24.20
N ASN A 192 -16.89 -28.69 25.43
CA ASN A 192 -17.55 -27.54 26.03
C ASN A 192 -16.59 -26.34 26.20
N LEU A 193 -17.15 -25.14 26.16
CA LEU A 193 -16.50 -23.90 26.59
C LEU A 193 -17.31 -23.28 27.73
N ALA A 194 -16.67 -22.41 28.50
CA ALA A 194 -17.34 -21.65 29.54
C ALA A 194 -16.96 -20.17 29.54
N CYS A 195 -17.84 -19.33 30.07
CA CYS A 195 -17.57 -17.92 30.37
C CYS A 195 -18.48 -17.42 31.49
N LEU A 196 -18.25 -16.21 32.00
CA LEU A 196 -19.12 -15.62 33.02
C LEU A 196 -20.52 -15.31 32.45
N ASN A 197 -21.55 -15.52 33.25
CA ASN A 197 -22.93 -15.58 32.73
C ASN A 197 -23.59 -14.24 32.38
N MET A 198 -23.01 -13.09 32.77
CA MET A 198 -23.62 -11.78 32.54
C MET A 198 -22.90 -10.98 31.47
N THR A 199 -21.64 -10.59 31.74
CA THR A 199 -20.90 -9.66 30.90
C THR A 199 -19.51 -10.18 30.56
N SER A 200 -19.04 -9.89 29.36
CA SER A 200 -17.63 -10.01 28.98
C SER A 200 -16.78 -9.12 29.88
N GLN A 201 -15.64 -9.64 30.30
CA GLN A 201 -14.70 -8.94 31.17
C GLN A 201 -13.61 -8.20 30.39
N ALA A 202 -13.44 -8.53 29.12
CA ALA A 202 -12.44 -7.96 28.25
C ALA A 202 -13.04 -7.46 26.93
N ILE A 203 -12.33 -6.53 26.28
CA ILE A 203 -12.61 -6.07 24.93
C ILE A 203 -11.32 -6.05 24.12
N VAL A 204 -11.40 -6.41 22.84
CA VAL A 204 -10.26 -6.40 21.91
C VAL A 204 -10.35 -5.14 21.05
N ILE A 205 -9.43 -4.19 21.23
CA ILE A 205 -9.43 -2.93 20.50
C ILE A 205 -8.63 -3.12 19.21
N THR A 206 -9.34 -3.36 18.10
CA THR A 206 -8.75 -3.77 16.83
C THR A 206 -8.16 -2.61 16.00
N VAL A 207 -7.43 -1.70 16.65
CA VAL A 207 -6.71 -0.61 15.95
C VAL A 207 -5.28 -1.04 15.61
N ASN A 208 -4.82 -0.66 14.41
CA ASN A 208 -3.42 -0.74 13.98
C ASN A 208 -2.74 -2.13 14.18
N ARG A 209 -3.13 -3.14 13.39
CA ARG A 209 -2.49 -4.49 13.37
C ARG A 209 -1.08 -4.44 12.76
N VAL A 210 -0.08 -4.92 13.52
CA VAL A 210 1.37 -4.91 13.18
C VAL A 210 1.83 -6.19 12.44
N GLN A 211 0.89 -7.04 12.03
CA GLN A 211 1.19 -8.27 11.31
C GLN A 211 0.34 -8.35 10.04
N ASP A 212 1.02 -8.53 8.90
CA ASP A 212 0.49 -8.43 7.53
C ASP A 212 -0.52 -9.53 7.14
N THR A 213 -0.93 -10.40 8.06
CA THR A 213 -1.80 -11.56 7.77
C THR A 213 -3.29 -11.19 7.70
N HIS A 214 -3.73 -10.12 8.37
CA HIS A 214 -5.15 -9.71 8.36
C HIS A 214 -5.31 -8.17 8.36
N CYS A 215 -5.80 -7.60 7.25
CA CYS A 215 -6.08 -6.15 7.18
C CYS A 215 -7.28 -5.76 8.04
N ASN A 216 -7.15 -4.65 8.77
CA ASN A 216 -8.25 -4.03 9.51
C ASN A 216 -9.32 -3.47 8.55
N PRO A 217 -10.62 -3.82 8.70
CA PRO A 217 -11.72 -3.13 8.04
C PRO A 217 -12.12 -1.79 8.70
N ILE A 218 -11.61 -1.50 9.90
CA ILE A 218 -12.28 -0.57 10.84
C ILE A 218 -11.55 0.76 11.06
N ASP A 219 -10.22 0.86 10.94
CA ASP A 219 -9.56 2.18 11.06
C ASP A 219 -8.21 2.26 10.33
N ASP A 220 -8.04 3.33 9.55
CA ASP A 220 -6.88 3.67 8.70
C ASP A 220 -6.46 5.14 8.93
N SER A 221 -6.74 5.68 10.12
CA SER A 221 -6.36 7.05 10.46
C SER A 221 -4.87 7.15 10.81
N LYS A 222 -4.15 8.13 10.23
CA LYS A 222 -2.73 8.47 10.52
C LYS A 222 -2.40 8.77 11.99
N LYS A 223 -3.35 8.60 12.93
CA LYS A 223 -3.20 8.92 14.35
C LYS A 223 -3.07 7.69 15.24
N THR A 224 -3.27 6.48 14.69
CA THR A 224 -3.20 5.22 15.45
C THR A 224 -2.08 4.31 14.98
N ASP A 225 -1.19 4.73 14.07
CA ASP A 225 -0.02 3.95 13.62
C ASP A 225 1.02 3.74 14.74
N ILE A 226 1.87 2.71 14.60
CA ILE A 226 2.76 2.25 15.69
C ILE A 226 3.75 3.34 16.14
N TYR A 227 4.27 4.15 15.21
CA TYR A 227 5.24 5.20 15.52
C TYR A 227 4.58 6.38 16.22
N THR A 228 3.40 6.80 15.75
CA THR A 228 2.61 7.85 16.40
C THR A 228 2.23 7.44 17.82
N LEU A 229 1.79 6.19 18.03
CA LEU A 229 1.44 5.69 19.36
C LEU A 229 2.65 5.55 20.27
N ASN A 230 3.80 5.08 19.74
CA ASN A 230 5.05 5.04 20.47
C ASN A 230 5.46 6.43 20.97
N LYS A 231 5.34 7.46 20.13
CA LYS A 231 5.59 8.87 20.51
C LYS A 231 4.61 9.39 21.56
N ILE A 232 3.31 9.14 21.40
CA ILE A 232 2.29 9.54 22.38
C ILE A 232 2.58 8.92 23.75
N TYR A 233 3.00 7.66 23.76
CA TYR A 233 3.34 6.96 25.00
C TYR A 233 4.68 7.45 25.56
N ASN A 234 5.79 7.29 24.85
CA ASN A 234 7.12 7.52 25.41
C ASN A 234 7.51 9.00 25.51
N GLU A 235 7.12 9.84 24.54
CA GLU A 235 7.50 11.27 24.54
C GLU A 235 6.45 12.16 25.21
N GLN A 236 5.16 11.90 24.97
CA GLN A 236 4.07 12.75 25.47
C GLN A 236 3.50 12.30 26.82
N ASN A 237 4.06 11.22 27.38
CA ASN A 237 3.67 10.65 28.67
C ASN A 237 2.16 10.40 28.80
N ASN A 238 1.53 9.91 27.74
CA ASN A 238 0.10 9.61 27.69
C ASN A 238 -0.14 8.09 27.59
N LYS A 239 -1.35 7.63 27.86
CA LYS A 239 -1.74 6.20 27.77
C LYS A 239 -3.24 6.06 27.58
N LEU A 240 -3.72 4.83 27.38
CA LEU A 240 -5.15 4.55 27.31
C LEU A 240 -5.81 4.67 28.69
N ASP A 241 -6.98 5.31 28.72
CA ASP A 241 -7.80 5.49 29.91
C ASP A 241 -8.67 4.24 30.14
N ILE A 242 -8.11 3.27 30.88
CA ILE A 242 -8.77 1.99 31.15
C ILE A 242 -10.11 2.17 31.88
N LYS A 243 -10.27 3.23 32.68
CA LYS A 243 -11.52 3.50 33.42
C LYS A 243 -12.60 4.06 32.50
N ALA A 244 -12.24 4.96 31.57
CA ALA A 244 -13.17 5.43 30.55
C ALA A 244 -13.61 4.29 29.62
N ILE A 245 -12.66 3.45 29.19
CA ILE A 245 -12.94 2.27 28.36
C ILE A 245 -13.88 1.31 29.10
N ALA A 246 -13.65 1.08 30.40
CA ALA A 246 -14.47 0.17 31.19
C ALA A 246 -15.95 0.57 31.27
N ASN A 247 -16.22 1.88 31.26
CA ASN A 247 -17.59 2.43 31.28
C ASN A 247 -18.33 2.35 29.93
N MET A 248 -17.68 1.88 28.86
CA MET A 248 -18.31 1.76 27.54
C MET A 248 -19.01 0.40 27.37
N ASN A 249 -20.22 0.38 26.81
CA ASN A 249 -20.97 -0.86 26.56
C ASN A 249 -20.52 -1.56 25.28
N ASN A 250 -20.22 -2.86 25.36
CA ASN A 250 -19.86 -3.68 24.21
C ASN A 250 -20.85 -4.84 24.00
N TYR A 251 -21.22 -5.07 22.74
CA TYR A 251 -22.04 -6.21 22.29
C TYR A 251 -21.27 -7.17 21.37
N VAL A 252 -20.03 -6.80 21.07
CA VAL A 252 -19.07 -7.54 20.27
C VAL A 252 -17.74 -7.59 21.01
N ILE A 253 -16.90 -8.55 20.63
CA ILE A 253 -15.57 -8.77 21.22
C ILE A 253 -14.57 -7.76 20.66
N HIS A 254 -14.57 -7.64 19.33
CA HIS A 254 -13.69 -6.78 18.58
C HIS A 254 -14.33 -5.42 18.40
N ALA A 255 -13.70 -4.39 18.96
CA ALA A 255 -14.19 -3.03 18.93
C ALA A 255 -13.26 -2.11 18.13
N GLY A 256 -13.82 -0.99 17.65
CA GLY A 256 -13.12 -0.03 16.82
C GLY A 256 -12.41 1.06 17.63
N SER A 257 -11.95 2.10 16.94
CA SER A 257 -11.21 3.20 17.55
C SER A 257 -12.02 4.08 18.48
N GLU A 258 -13.34 3.91 18.55
CA GLU A 258 -14.16 4.53 19.59
C GLU A 258 -13.74 4.13 21.01
N TYR A 259 -13.13 2.94 21.18
CA TYR A 259 -12.57 2.46 22.45
C TYR A 259 -11.11 2.90 22.67
N PHE A 260 -10.50 3.59 21.71
CA PHE A 260 -9.14 4.11 21.84
C PHE A 260 -9.16 5.48 22.55
N VAL A 261 -9.44 5.45 23.85
CA VAL A 261 -9.58 6.65 24.69
C VAL A 261 -8.27 6.91 25.44
N LEU A 262 -7.67 8.10 25.26
CA LEU A 262 -6.46 8.51 25.98
C LEU A 262 -6.80 9.24 27.29
N GLU A 263 -5.97 9.09 28.32
CA GLU A 263 -6.10 9.79 29.61
C GLU A 263 -5.99 11.31 29.44
N ASN A 264 -4.91 11.77 28.81
CA ASN A 264 -4.71 13.19 28.54
C ASN A 264 -5.34 13.55 27.19
N ARG A 265 -6.57 14.07 27.22
CA ARG A 265 -7.28 14.54 26.03
C ARG A 265 -6.74 15.89 25.59
N ASP A 266 -5.81 15.89 24.64
CA ASP A 266 -5.47 17.12 23.93
C ASP A 266 -6.70 17.65 23.16
N LYS A 267 -6.92 18.98 23.16
CA LYS A 267 -8.04 19.65 22.47
C LYS A 267 -8.02 19.44 20.94
N SER A 268 -6.92 18.89 20.41
CA SER A 268 -6.73 18.50 19.00
C SER A 268 -7.33 17.12 18.65
N TRP A 269 -7.76 16.32 19.64
CA TRP A 269 -8.39 15.01 19.43
C TRP A 269 -9.89 15.15 19.13
N LYS A 270 -10.24 15.29 17.85
CA LYS A 270 -11.63 15.17 17.40
C LYS A 270 -12.00 13.69 17.26
N LYS A 271 -13.09 13.26 17.94
CA LYS A 271 -13.71 11.94 17.75
C LYS A 271 -13.75 11.58 16.25
N PRO A 272 -13.26 10.40 15.83
CA PRO A 272 -13.43 9.94 14.46
C PRO A 272 -14.92 9.95 14.09
N ARG A 273 -15.27 10.64 13.01
CA ARG A 273 -16.65 10.67 12.51
C ARG A 273 -16.94 9.32 11.85
N ILE A 274 -17.78 8.51 12.48
CA ILE A 274 -18.27 7.24 11.95
C ILE A 274 -18.98 7.50 10.62
N LYS A 275 -18.37 7.09 9.50
CA LYS A 275 -19.13 6.82 8.29
C LYS A 275 -19.74 5.43 8.49
N ARG A 276 -21.08 5.34 8.54
CA ARG A 276 -21.79 4.04 8.46
C ARG A 276 -21.17 3.22 7.31
N PRO A 277 -20.97 1.90 7.47
CA PRO A 277 -20.49 1.08 6.38
C PRO A 277 -21.54 1.13 5.28
N LYS A 278 -21.29 1.93 4.24
CA LYS A 278 -21.95 1.71 2.96
C LYS A 278 -21.50 0.33 2.52
N ASN A 279 -22.44 -0.52 2.09
CA ASN A 279 -22.14 -1.76 1.38
C ASN A 279 -21.14 -1.45 0.27
N LYS A 280 -19.85 -1.61 0.55
CA LYS A 280 -18.81 -1.53 -0.46
C LYS A 280 -18.95 -2.83 -1.22
N LYS A 281 -19.50 -2.75 -2.44
CA LYS A 281 -19.21 -3.78 -3.44
C LYS A 281 -17.71 -4.03 -3.39
N ARG A 282 -17.32 -5.26 -3.05
CA ARG A 282 -15.91 -5.68 -3.04
C ARG A 282 -15.38 -5.35 -4.43
N ASN A 283 -14.38 -4.48 -4.50
CA ASN A 283 -13.74 -4.12 -5.77
C ASN A 283 -12.84 -5.30 -6.16
N PRO A 284 -13.22 -6.12 -7.16
CA PRO A 284 -12.47 -7.30 -7.56
C PRO A 284 -11.05 -6.95 -7.99
N LEU A 285 -10.86 -5.79 -8.63
CA LEU A 285 -9.55 -5.24 -8.99
C LEU A 285 -8.63 -5.07 -7.77
N LYS A 286 -9.15 -4.52 -6.67
CA LYS A 286 -8.39 -4.31 -5.43
C LYS A 286 -8.02 -5.65 -4.77
N LEU A 287 -8.92 -6.63 -4.81
CA LEU A 287 -8.64 -7.98 -4.32
C LEU A 287 -7.62 -8.70 -5.20
N PHE A 288 -7.71 -8.54 -6.52
CA PHE A 288 -6.77 -9.08 -7.50
C PHE A 288 -5.36 -8.53 -7.29
N PHE A 289 -5.19 -7.21 -7.18
CA PHE A 289 -3.87 -6.62 -6.91
C PHE A 289 -3.32 -7.01 -5.53
N LYS A 290 -4.20 -7.20 -4.54
CA LYS A 290 -3.81 -7.71 -3.22
C LYS A 290 -3.31 -9.16 -3.30
N ASN A 291 -3.98 -10.00 -4.10
CA ASN A 291 -3.57 -11.38 -4.36
C ASN A 291 -2.27 -11.43 -5.16
N ILE A 292 -2.08 -10.55 -6.15
CA ILE A 292 -0.80 -10.41 -6.87
C ILE A 292 0.33 -10.00 -5.91
N GLY A 293 0.09 -9.02 -5.03
CA GLY A 293 1.07 -8.63 -4.00
C GLY A 293 1.43 -9.75 -3.03
N TYR A 294 0.46 -10.61 -2.70
CA TYR A 294 0.68 -11.84 -1.93
C TYR A 294 1.54 -12.87 -2.71
N LEU A 295 1.31 -13.02 -4.02
CA LEU A 295 2.05 -13.92 -4.90
C LEU A 295 3.50 -13.47 -5.17
N PHE A 296 3.81 -12.18 -5.06
CA PHE A 296 5.21 -11.71 -5.10
C PHE A 296 5.98 -12.00 -3.81
N ARG A 297 5.28 -12.29 -2.71
CA ARG A 297 5.86 -12.56 -1.38
C ARG A 297 6.24 -14.03 -1.17
N TYR A 298 5.69 -14.94 -1.97
CA TYR A 298 5.94 -16.38 -1.93
C TYR A 298 6.13 -16.95 -3.35
N SER A 299 7.18 -17.75 -3.57
CA SER A 299 7.40 -18.39 -4.86
C SER A 299 6.33 -19.44 -5.14
N LEU A 300 5.48 -19.20 -6.15
CA LEU A 300 4.49 -20.17 -6.64
C LEU A 300 5.12 -21.53 -7.02
N LYS A 301 6.39 -21.52 -7.40
CA LYS A 301 7.15 -22.72 -7.78
C LYS A 301 7.56 -23.54 -6.56
N GLU A 302 7.83 -22.90 -5.42
CA GLU A 302 8.12 -23.57 -4.14
C GLU A 302 6.83 -24.14 -3.52
N MET A 303 5.72 -23.41 -3.66
CA MET A 303 4.42 -23.86 -3.17
C MET A 303 3.83 -25.03 -3.98
N SER A 304 4.18 -25.18 -5.27
CA SER A 304 3.68 -26.29 -6.10
C SER A 304 4.52 -27.57 -6.00
N GLN A 305 5.66 -27.55 -5.32
CA GLN A 305 6.55 -28.71 -5.17
C GLN A 305 6.38 -29.43 -3.81
N GLY A 306 5.63 -28.85 -2.87
CA GLY A 306 5.22 -29.51 -1.64
C GLY A 306 4.09 -30.51 -1.90
N SER A 307 4.34 -31.78 -1.65
CA SER A 307 3.49 -32.92 -1.99
C SER A 307 2.29 -33.16 -1.07
N ASP A 308 1.65 -32.12 -0.52
CA ASP A 308 0.47 -32.27 0.34
C ASP A 308 -0.69 -31.37 -0.08
N SER A 309 -1.81 -32.03 -0.36
CA SER A 309 -3.04 -31.51 -0.96
C SER A 309 -3.83 -30.62 0.01
N LYS A 310 -3.50 -29.32 0.08
CA LYS A 310 -4.40 -28.28 0.63
C LYS A 310 -4.22 -26.87 0.05
N TYR A 311 -3.34 -26.74 -0.94
CA TYR A 311 -3.15 -25.51 -1.70
C TYR A 311 -3.95 -25.60 -3.00
N ILE A 312 -4.52 -24.46 -3.44
CA ILE A 312 -5.16 -24.32 -4.74
C ILE A 312 -4.22 -24.93 -5.78
N SER A 313 -4.64 -26.03 -6.42
CA SER A 313 -3.79 -26.68 -7.42
C SER A 313 -3.47 -25.67 -8.53
N ARG A 314 -2.37 -25.85 -9.26
CA ARG A 314 -2.03 -24.97 -10.40
C ARG A 314 -3.21 -24.83 -11.36
N ASP A 315 -4.00 -25.90 -11.53
CA ASP A 315 -5.21 -25.92 -12.34
C ASP A 315 -6.35 -25.11 -11.72
N GLN A 316 -6.61 -25.24 -10.41
CA GLN A 316 -7.59 -24.40 -9.72
C GLN A 316 -7.20 -22.92 -9.71
N LEU A 317 -5.91 -22.61 -9.62
CA LEU A 317 -5.40 -21.23 -9.71
C LEU A 317 -5.60 -20.69 -11.11
N ASN A 318 -5.34 -21.50 -12.14
CA ASN A 318 -5.61 -21.14 -13.53
C ASN A 318 -7.10 -20.88 -13.76
N LEU A 319 -8.00 -21.69 -13.18
CA LEU A 319 -9.45 -21.47 -13.25
C LEU A 319 -9.89 -20.17 -12.56
N ILE A 320 -9.31 -19.84 -11.40
CA ILE A 320 -9.56 -18.56 -10.70
C ILE A 320 -9.04 -17.38 -11.52
N LEU A 321 -7.80 -17.46 -12.03
CA LEU A 321 -7.21 -16.44 -12.90
C LEU A 321 -8.00 -16.27 -14.19
N ASP A 322 -8.60 -17.34 -14.71
CA ASP A 322 -9.49 -17.28 -15.85
C ASP A 322 -10.79 -16.54 -15.52
N GLY A 323 -11.45 -16.89 -14.41
CA GLY A 323 -12.66 -16.22 -13.91
C GLY A 323 -12.47 -14.71 -13.67
N ILE A 324 -11.32 -14.32 -13.11
CA ILE A 324 -11.00 -12.91 -12.84
C ILE A 324 -11.06 -12.05 -14.09
N LYS A 325 -10.69 -12.55 -15.28
CA LYS A 325 -10.74 -11.77 -16.53
C LYS A 325 -12.17 -11.30 -16.83
N TYR A 326 -13.16 -12.13 -16.52
CA TYR A 326 -14.57 -11.85 -16.71
C TYR A 326 -15.13 -10.94 -15.61
N GLU A 327 -14.70 -11.13 -14.36
CA GLU A 327 -15.08 -10.26 -13.24
C GLU A 327 -14.55 -8.83 -13.39
N LEU A 328 -13.33 -8.67 -13.92
CA LEU A 328 -12.73 -7.36 -14.17
C LEU A 328 -13.31 -6.67 -15.41
N ALA A 329 -14.05 -7.38 -16.28
CA ALA A 329 -14.51 -6.83 -17.55
C ALA A 329 -15.38 -5.58 -17.34
N ASP A 330 -16.25 -5.57 -16.34
CA ASP A 330 -17.11 -4.41 -16.05
C ASP A 330 -16.36 -3.27 -15.37
N ASP A 331 -15.36 -3.57 -14.53
CA ASP A 331 -14.50 -2.53 -13.95
C ASP A 331 -13.62 -1.88 -15.02
N ILE A 332 -13.08 -2.67 -15.97
CA ILE A 332 -12.28 -2.19 -17.10
C ILE A 332 -13.12 -1.28 -18.00
N LYS A 333 -14.37 -1.65 -18.29
CA LYS A 333 -15.30 -0.80 -19.06
C LYS A 333 -15.54 0.56 -18.40
N ASN A 334 -15.52 0.61 -17.07
CA ASN A 334 -15.77 1.82 -16.29
C ASN A 334 -14.49 2.60 -15.92
N LEU A 335 -13.32 2.21 -16.44
CA LEU A 335 -12.08 2.95 -16.20
C LEU A 335 -12.17 4.35 -16.81
N LYS A 336 -12.13 5.36 -15.94
CA LYS A 336 -12.02 6.75 -16.35
C LYS A 336 -10.60 7.01 -16.85
N LYS A 337 -10.46 7.25 -18.15
CA LYS A 337 -9.21 7.66 -18.79
C LYS A 337 -9.42 8.98 -19.53
N PRO A 338 -8.42 9.88 -19.54
CA PRO A 338 -8.45 11.05 -20.41
C PRO A 338 -8.55 10.62 -21.88
N ASN A 339 -9.13 11.48 -22.72
CA ASN A 339 -9.13 11.26 -24.17
C ASN A 339 -7.76 11.64 -24.74
N ILE A 340 -6.90 10.65 -25.02
CA ILE A 340 -5.55 10.85 -25.54
C ILE A 340 -5.46 10.17 -26.90
N LYS A 341 -5.02 10.89 -27.94
CA LYS A 341 -4.71 10.30 -29.26
C LYS A 341 -3.58 9.28 -29.13
N SER A 342 -3.64 8.22 -29.93
CA SER A 342 -2.54 7.26 -30.02
C SER A 342 -1.26 7.95 -30.52
N PRO A 343 -0.07 7.34 -30.37
CA PRO A 343 1.16 7.87 -30.94
C PRO A 343 1.02 8.14 -32.45
N ASN A 344 0.46 7.19 -33.19
CA ASN A 344 0.27 7.30 -34.64
C ASN A 344 -0.72 8.42 -35.01
N ASP A 345 -1.86 8.50 -34.32
CA ASP A 345 -2.84 9.57 -34.59
C ASP A 345 -2.28 10.95 -34.24
N THR A 346 -1.43 11.03 -33.20
CA THR A 346 -0.75 12.26 -32.80
C THR A 346 0.18 12.74 -33.90
N ILE A 347 1.00 11.84 -34.47
CA ILE A 347 1.91 12.13 -35.57
C ILE A 347 1.13 12.57 -36.82
N VAL A 348 0.08 11.84 -37.18
CA VAL A 348 -0.79 12.19 -38.32
C VAL A 348 -1.40 13.59 -38.15
N ASP A 349 -1.86 13.93 -36.94
CA ASP A 349 -2.39 15.26 -36.66
C ASP A 349 -1.30 16.35 -36.72
N LEU A 350 -0.08 16.08 -36.25
CA LEU A 350 1.07 17.02 -36.33
C LEU A 350 1.53 17.26 -37.77
N ILE A 351 1.41 16.27 -38.65
CA ILE A 351 1.71 16.41 -40.09
C ILE A 351 0.63 17.26 -40.77
N LYS A 352 -0.65 16.97 -40.49
CA LYS A 352 -1.78 17.56 -41.21
C LYS A 352 -2.17 18.96 -40.72
N LYS A 353 -1.97 19.24 -39.43
CA LYS A 353 -2.43 20.48 -38.80
C LYS A 353 -1.25 21.39 -38.49
N LYS A 354 -1.41 22.69 -38.74
CA LYS A 354 -0.40 23.70 -38.41
C LYS A 354 -0.50 24.11 -36.94
N THR A 355 -0.34 23.13 -36.05
CA THR A 355 -0.43 23.30 -34.59
C THR A 355 0.94 23.21 -33.95
N SER A 356 1.08 23.91 -32.83
CA SER A 356 2.21 23.77 -31.91
C SER A 356 1.96 22.63 -30.94
N PHE A 357 3.01 22.12 -30.30
CA PHE A 357 2.91 20.97 -29.40
C PHE A 357 3.71 21.21 -28.14
N CYS A 358 3.04 21.10 -26.99
CA CYS A 358 3.63 21.20 -25.66
C CYS A 358 3.49 19.84 -24.97
N ARG A 359 4.59 19.15 -24.63
CA ARG A 359 4.52 17.82 -24.03
C ARG A 359 4.60 17.89 -22.50
N PHE A 360 3.94 16.95 -21.84
CA PHE A 360 4.02 16.74 -20.40
C PHE A 360 4.35 15.28 -20.13
N GLY A 361 5.60 15.02 -19.80
CA GLY A 361 6.09 13.75 -19.29
C GLY A 361 6.06 13.71 -17.76
N ASP A 362 6.73 12.71 -17.21
CA ASP A 362 6.89 12.55 -15.77
C ASP A 362 7.61 13.73 -15.11
N GLY A 363 8.63 14.27 -15.78
CA GLY A 363 9.39 15.41 -15.28
C GLY A 363 8.54 16.68 -15.13
N GLU A 364 7.71 16.99 -16.13
CA GLU A 364 6.81 18.15 -16.06
C GLU A 364 5.79 18.01 -14.93
N PHE A 365 5.22 16.81 -14.71
CA PHE A 365 4.30 16.58 -13.60
C PHE A 365 4.98 16.72 -12.22
N VAL A 366 6.25 16.32 -12.08
CA VAL A 366 7.03 16.55 -10.86
C VAL A 366 7.24 18.05 -10.61
N LEU A 367 7.60 18.81 -11.65
CA LEU A 367 7.83 20.25 -11.55
C LEU A 367 6.53 21.04 -11.29
N MET A 368 5.40 20.59 -11.83
CA MET A 368 4.07 21.13 -11.50
C MET A 368 3.71 20.96 -10.01
N GLU A 369 4.21 19.91 -9.34
CA GLU A 369 4.06 19.69 -7.90
C GLU A 369 5.12 20.46 -7.06
N GLY A 370 6.05 21.18 -7.70
CA GLY A 370 7.12 21.94 -7.04
C GLY A 370 8.40 21.11 -6.75
N GLY A 371 8.51 19.91 -7.31
CA GLY A 371 9.71 19.08 -7.23
C GLY A 371 10.84 19.52 -8.17
N SER A 372 11.95 18.79 -8.16
CA SER A 372 13.08 18.96 -9.09
C SER A 372 13.32 17.66 -9.87
N ILE A 373 13.97 17.76 -11.03
CA ILE A 373 14.39 16.62 -11.86
C ILE A 373 15.89 16.77 -12.22
N PRO A 374 16.58 15.72 -12.70
CA PRO A 374 18.05 15.72 -12.85
C PRO A 374 18.63 16.91 -13.62
N PHE A 375 17.95 17.38 -14.66
CA PHE A 375 18.39 18.46 -15.54
C PHE A 375 17.63 19.78 -15.34
N GLN A 376 16.70 19.87 -14.38
CA GLN A 376 15.95 21.08 -14.10
C GLN A 376 15.55 21.18 -12.62
N LYS A 377 16.11 22.16 -11.92
CA LYS A 377 15.75 22.50 -10.54
C LYS A 377 14.32 23.02 -10.45
N SER A 378 13.73 22.88 -9.26
CA SER A 378 12.44 23.48 -8.95
C SER A 378 12.50 25.00 -9.09
N ASP A 379 11.46 25.56 -9.70
CA ASP A 379 11.28 27.00 -9.86
C ASP A 379 9.77 27.30 -9.80
N SER A 380 9.37 28.25 -8.97
CA SER A 380 7.95 28.57 -8.76
C SER A 380 7.30 29.16 -10.01
N LYS A 381 8.04 29.95 -10.80
CA LYS A 381 7.56 30.50 -12.07
C LYS A 381 7.39 29.38 -13.09
N LEU A 382 8.35 28.46 -13.20
CA LEU A 382 8.21 27.29 -14.07
C LEU A 382 6.98 26.45 -13.70
N SER A 383 6.82 26.15 -12.42
CA SER A 383 5.69 25.37 -11.92
C SER A 383 4.34 26.04 -12.25
N GLN A 384 4.25 27.36 -12.07
CA GLN A 384 3.07 28.15 -12.42
C GLN A 384 2.79 28.11 -13.93
N ARG A 385 3.81 28.32 -14.76
CA ARG A 385 3.68 28.29 -16.23
C ARG A 385 3.23 26.92 -16.72
N LEU A 386 3.82 25.82 -16.25
CA LEU A 386 3.39 24.46 -16.61
C LEU A 386 1.92 24.21 -16.22
N ASN A 387 1.51 24.68 -15.04
CA ASN A 387 0.12 24.58 -14.59
C ASN A 387 -0.87 25.37 -15.46
N GLU A 388 -0.46 26.55 -15.94
CA GLU A 388 -1.26 27.37 -16.87
C GLU A 388 -1.38 26.69 -18.23
N ILE A 389 -0.25 26.25 -18.80
CA ILE A 389 -0.18 25.64 -20.13
C ILE A 389 -1.00 24.35 -20.18
N PHE A 390 -0.90 23.49 -19.17
CA PHE A 390 -1.65 22.24 -19.11
C PHE A 390 -3.18 22.45 -19.20
N ARG A 391 -3.66 23.56 -18.61
CA ARG A 391 -5.09 23.96 -18.57
C ARG A 391 -5.51 24.77 -19.81
N SER A 392 -4.59 25.13 -20.70
CA SER A 392 -4.91 25.95 -21.87
C SER A 392 -5.78 25.18 -22.87
N ASN A 393 -6.84 25.80 -23.39
CA ASN A 393 -7.73 25.22 -24.41
C ASN A 393 -7.53 25.88 -25.79
N ASP A 394 -6.33 26.37 -26.07
CA ASP A 394 -6.01 26.95 -27.38
C ASP A 394 -6.02 25.86 -28.46
N GLU A 395 -6.89 25.99 -29.45
CA GLU A 395 -7.07 25.00 -30.52
C GLU A 395 -5.83 24.86 -31.42
N ASN A 396 -4.95 25.87 -31.43
CA ASN A 396 -3.70 25.85 -32.20
C ASN A 396 -2.55 25.17 -31.45
N ILE A 397 -2.78 24.70 -30.22
CA ILE A 397 -1.75 24.11 -29.36
C ILE A 397 -2.22 22.75 -28.86
N PHE A 398 -1.49 21.71 -29.27
CA PHE A 398 -1.66 20.38 -28.73
C PHE A 398 -1.02 20.30 -27.34
N ILE A 399 -1.78 19.77 -26.38
CA ILE A 399 -1.29 19.45 -25.04
C ILE A 399 -1.04 17.96 -24.94
N GLY A 400 0.22 17.60 -24.68
CA GLY A 400 0.68 16.24 -24.55
C GLY A 400 0.37 15.64 -23.18
N VAL A 401 -0.10 14.40 -23.15
CA VAL A 401 -0.16 13.52 -21.97
C VAL A 401 0.28 12.13 -22.43
N PRO A 402 1.09 11.37 -21.66
CA PRO A 402 1.60 10.09 -22.15
C PRO A 402 0.45 9.09 -22.30
N TYR A 403 0.18 8.65 -23.53
CA TYR A 403 -0.85 7.66 -23.85
C TYR A 403 -0.55 6.32 -23.15
N SER A 404 0.73 5.99 -23.05
CA SER A 404 1.28 4.82 -22.37
C SER A 404 0.81 4.69 -20.91
N TYR A 405 0.50 5.79 -20.23
CA TYR A 405 0.01 5.75 -18.84
C TYR A 405 -1.36 5.10 -18.71
N TYR A 406 -2.12 4.99 -19.81
CA TYR A 406 -3.49 4.47 -19.82
C TYR A 406 -3.67 3.29 -20.79
N ALA A 407 -2.57 2.72 -21.29
CA ALA A 407 -2.55 1.65 -22.28
C ALA A 407 -1.86 0.38 -21.74
N SER A 408 -1.97 -0.72 -22.50
CA SER A 408 -1.23 -1.95 -22.18
C SER A 408 0.28 -1.71 -22.26
N THR A 409 1.00 -2.20 -21.27
CA THR A 409 2.46 -2.13 -21.23
C THR A 409 3.13 -3.36 -21.85
N GLU A 410 2.36 -4.33 -22.36
CA GLU A 410 2.85 -5.65 -22.80
C GLU A 410 4.06 -5.58 -23.75
N ASN A 411 3.96 -4.70 -24.76
CA ASN A 411 4.97 -4.49 -25.78
C ASN A 411 6.08 -3.49 -25.39
N MET A 412 6.09 -2.97 -24.15
CA MET A 412 7.10 -2.03 -23.69
C MET A 412 8.39 -2.74 -23.24
N GLN A 413 9.51 -2.03 -23.25
CA GLN A 413 10.77 -2.47 -22.65
C GLN A 413 10.60 -2.77 -21.16
N GLU A 414 11.39 -3.70 -20.59
CA GLU A 414 11.16 -4.16 -19.21
C GLU A 414 11.38 -3.05 -18.18
N GLN A 415 12.37 -2.18 -18.38
CA GLN A 415 12.58 -1.04 -17.47
C GLN A 415 11.48 0.00 -17.57
N VAL A 416 10.96 0.22 -18.78
CA VAL A 416 9.79 1.06 -18.98
C VAL A 416 8.57 0.43 -18.30
N LYS A 417 8.36 -0.90 -18.38
CA LYS A 417 7.30 -1.57 -17.62
C LYS A 417 7.45 -1.38 -16.11
N ASN A 418 8.66 -1.46 -15.58
CA ASN A 418 8.92 -1.25 -14.16
C ASN A 418 8.59 0.18 -13.74
N PHE A 419 9.01 1.17 -14.53
CA PHE A 419 8.60 2.56 -14.36
C PHE A 419 7.07 2.74 -14.37
N MET A 420 6.37 2.11 -15.33
CA MET A 420 4.91 2.15 -15.43
C MET A 420 4.22 1.49 -14.23
N ARG A 421 4.78 0.38 -13.72
CA ARG A 421 4.24 -0.37 -12.56
C ARG A 421 4.40 0.40 -11.25
N CYS A 422 5.48 1.17 -11.11
CA CYS A 422 5.79 1.91 -9.90
C CYS A 422 5.31 3.36 -9.97
N TRP A 423 6.06 4.21 -10.67
CA TRP A 423 5.85 5.67 -10.66
C TRP A 423 4.49 6.05 -11.26
N VAL A 424 4.15 5.48 -12.42
CA VAL A 424 2.86 5.81 -13.07
C VAL A 424 1.69 5.30 -12.24
N SER A 425 1.77 4.11 -11.64
CA SER A 425 0.70 3.62 -10.76
C SER A 425 0.44 4.53 -9.54
N ASP A 426 1.49 5.10 -8.94
CA ASP A 426 1.38 6.07 -7.84
C ASP A 426 0.76 7.40 -8.31
N LYS A 427 1.20 7.91 -9.46
CA LYS A 427 0.84 9.25 -9.94
C LYS A 427 -0.43 9.31 -10.79
N ARG A 428 -0.86 8.19 -11.39
CA ARG A 428 -1.97 8.14 -12.37
C ARG A 428 -3.21 8.85 -11.90
N ASN A 429 -3.69 8.56 -10.68
CA ASN A 429 -4.92 9.16 -10.16
C ASN A 429 -4.81 10.68 -10.03
N LYS A 430 -3.65 11.21 -9.65
CA LYS A 430 -3.41 12.65 -9.57
C LYS A 430 -3.39 13.27 -10.97
N ILE A 431 -2.67 12.66 -11.91
CA ILE A 431 -2.60 13.13 -13.30
C ILE A 431 -3.99 13.10 -13.94
N THR A 432 -4.75 12.02 -13.78
CA THR A 432 -6.13 11.90 -14.28
C THR A 432 -7.03 12.98 -13.69
N ALA A 433 -6.84 13.37 -12.41
CA ALA A 433 -7.61 14.44 -11.78
C ALA A 433 -7.26 15.85 -12.29
N LEU A 434 -6.08 16.02 -12.89
CA LEU A 434 -5.69 17.27 -13.56
C LEU A 434 -6.29 17.36 -14.97
N CYS A 435 -6.52 16.23 -15.63
CA CYS A 435 -7.06 16.18 -16.98
C CYS A 435 -8.54 16.61 -17.04
N ASP A 436 -8.87 17.43 -18.04
CA ASP A 436 -10.26 17.71 -18.40
C ASP A 436 -10.83 16.54 -19.21
N PRO A 437 -11.91 15.87 -18.74
CA PRO A 437 -12.48 14.71 -19.43
C PRO A 437 -13.08 15.02 -20.81
N THR A 438 -13.33 16.29 -21.13
CA THR A 438 -13.90 16.73 -22.41
C THR A 438 -12.83 17.14 -23.43
N LYS A 439 -11.59 17.33 -22.99
CA LYS A 439 -10.48 17.79 -23.82
C LYS A 439 -9.79 16.64 -24.54
N GLN A 440 -9.38 16.89 -25.79
CA GLN A 440 -8.49 16.00 -26.53
C GLN A 440 -7.04 16.30 -26.16
N TYR A 441 -6.34 15.28 -25.67
CA TYR A 441 -4.89 15.28 -25.45
C TYR A 441 -4.17 14.47 -26.53
N TYR A 442 -2.87 14.66 -26.60
CA TYR A 442 -1.97 14.04 -27.59
C TYR A 442 -0.88 13.24 -26.91
N ASP A 443 -0.35 12.21 -27.56
CA ASP A 443 0.66 11.36 -26.92
C ASP A 443 2.01 12.06 -26.81
N THR A 444 2.53 12.17 -25.58
CA THR A 444 3.90 12.66 -25.33
C THR A 444 4.97 11.64 -25.76
N GLY A 445 4.66 10.34 -25.66
CA GLY A 445 5.59 9.25 -25.96
C GLY A 445 5.93 9.09 -27.44
N CYS A 446 5.21 9.75 -28.34
CA CYS A 446 5.42 9.69 -29.79
C CYS A 446 6.81 10.19 -30.24
N SER A 447 7.57 10.80 -29.33
CA SER A 447 8.93 11.30 -29.52
C SER A 447 10.04 10.31 -29.14
N GLN A 448 9.71 9.13 -28.60
CA GLN A 448 10.69 8.20 -28.03
C GLN A 448 10.23 6.73 -28.13
N MET A 449 9.66 6.36 -29.27
CA MET A 449 9.01 5.04 -29.43
C MET A 449 10.02 3.89 -29.46
N TYR A 450 11.24 4.10 -29.97
CA TYR A 450 12.26 3.05 -30.03
C TYR A 450 12.71 2.65 -28.62
N ALA A 451 13.08 3.62 -27.78
CA ALA A 451 13.44 3.39 -26.39
C ALA A 451 12.28 2.80 -25.56
N MET A 452 11.02 3.08 -25.91
CA MET A 452 9.87 2.63 -25.15
C MET A 452 9.40 1.20 -25.45
N TYR A 453 9.50 0.73 -26.70
CA TYR A 453 8.83 -0.48 -27.16
C TYR A 453 9.78 -1.56 -27.65
N LYS A 454 9.40 -2.84 -27.48
CA LYS A 454 10.20 -4.01 -27.88
C LYS A 454 10.09 -4.30 -29.38
N LYS A 455 8.86 -4.26 -29.91
CA LYS A 455 8.57 -4.63 -31.29
C LYS A 455 7.54 -3.67 -31.88
N LEU A 456 7.98 -2.77 -32.74
CA LEU A 456 7.13 -1.97 -33.61
C LEU A 456 7.76 -1.93 -34.99
N ASP A 457 6.99 -1.51 -35.98
CA ASP A 457 7.56 -1.09 -37.26
C ASP A 457 8.23 0.27 -37.09
N PHE A 458 9.44 0.26 -36.50
CA PHE A 458 10.20 1.48 -36.23
C PHE A 458 10.62 2.19 -37.52
N ALA A 459 10.84 1.45 -38.60
CA ALA A 459 11.15 2.05 -39.90
C ALA A 459 9.97 2.92 -40.37
N SER A 460 8.77 2.35 -40.40
CA SER A 460 7.56 3.11 -40.75
C SER A 460 7.28 4.26 -39.80
N TYR A 461 7.49 4.08 -38.49
CA TYR A 461 7.35 5.14 -37.50
C TYR A 461 8.29 6.33 -37.78
N PHE A 462 9.59 6.08 -37.99
CA PHE A 462 10.53 7.18 -38.22
C PHE A 462 10.33 7.84 -39.59
N GLU A 463 9.95 7.09 -40.62
CA GLU A 463 9.58 7.69 -41.91
C GLU A 463 8.35 8.60 -41.78
N GLN A 464 7.32 8.19 -41.03
CA GLN A 464 6.18 9.05 -40.73
C GLN A 464 6.55 10.29 -39.90
N ILE A 465 7.39 10.14 -38.88
CA ILE A 465 7.86 11.28 -38.07
C ILE A 465 8.60 12.31 -38.95
N LYS A 466 9.46 11.85 -39.85
CA LYS A 466 10.21 12.73 -40.76
C LYS A 466 9.30 13.57 -41.65
N GLU A 467 8.10 13.12 -42.00
CA GLU A 467 7.14 13.90 -42.79
C GLU A 467 6.77 15.24 -42.13
N ILE A 468 6.95 15.36 -40.80
CA ILE A 468 6.70 16.62 -40.09
C ILE A 468 7.64 17.73 -40.59
N TRP A 469 8.87 17.44 -40.99
CA TRP A 469 9.85 18.45 -41.44
C TRP A 469 10.48 18.16 -42.81
N LEU A 470 10.06 17.09 -43.49
CA LEU A 470 10.56 16.70 -44.80
C LEU A 470 10.47 17.87 -45.79
N ASN A 471 11.61 18.26 -46.36
CA ASN A 471 11.76 19.37 -47.30
C ASN A 471 11.24 20.74 -46.78
N GLN A 472 11.24 20.95 -45.46
CA GLN A 472 10.86 22.23 -44.84
C GLN A 472 12.07 22.97 -44.29
N ASP A 473 11.98 24.30 -44.23
CA ASP A 473 12.96 25.12 -43.53
C ASP A 473 12.63 25.07 -42.02
N ILE A 474 13.58 24.62 -41.19
CA ILE A 474 13.37 24.43 -39.75
C ILE A 474 14.40 25.16 -38.91
N ALA A 475 14.03 25.47 -37.67
CA ALA A 475 14.94 25.92 -36.63
C ALA A 475 14.86 24.97 -35.43
N ILE A 476 16.02 24.53 -34.93
CA ILE A 476 16.13 23.62 -33.78
C ILE A 476 16.67 24.41 -32.59
N ILE A 477 15.87 24.49 -31.53
CA ILE A 477 16.29 25.07 -30.25
C ILE A 477 16.62 23.92 -29.29
N CYS A 478 17.88 23.76 -28.90
CA CYS A 478 18.32 22.60 -28.13
C CYS A 478 19.38 22.92 -27.08
N GLY A 479 19.55 22.01 -26.12
CA GLY A 479 20.69 22.05 -25.19
C GLY A 479 22.01 21.93 -25.95
N LYS A 480 23.02 22.69 -25.55
CA LYS A 480 24.32 22.75 -26.23
C LYS A 480 25.04 21.40 -26.42
N THR A 481 24.73 20.40 -25.59
CA THR A 481 25.34 19.04 -25.66
C THR A 481 24.49 18.00 -26.38
N VAL A 482 23.24 18.31 -26.76
CA VAL A 482 22.26 17.33 -27.29
C VAL A 482 22.79 16.62 -28.54
N PHE A 483 23.50 17.34 -29.40
CA PHE A 483 24.01 16.80 -30.67
C PHE A 483 25.47 16.36 -30.63
N ASP A 484 26.16 16.42 -29.48
CA ASP A 484 27.59 16.08 -29.37
C ASP A 484 27.87 14.59 -29.66
N LYS A 485 26.91 13.72 -29.33
CA LYS A 485 27.02 12.25 -29.45
C LYS A 485 26.09 11.66 -30.53
N ILE A 486 25.34 12.51 -31.24
CA ILE A 486 24.41 12.09 -32.30
C ILE A 486 25.22 11.91 -33.59
N GLU A 487 25.20 10.71 -34.15
CA GLU A 487 25.88 10.40 -35.41
C GLU A 487 24.92 10.39 -36.58
N THR A 488 23.66 9.97 -36.35
CA THR A 488 22.61 9.97 -37.36
C THR A 488 21.51 10.96 -36.97
N ASN A 489 21.39 12.04 -37.75
CA ASN A 489 20.49 13.13 -37.43
C ASN A 489 19.13 12.95 -38.11
N ILE A 490 18.05 12.89 -37.32
CA ILE A 490 16.68 12.71 -37.86
C ILE A 490 16.22 13.89 -38.73
N PHE A 491 16.88 15.05 -38.59
CA PHE A 491 16.54 16.28 -39.29
C PHE A 491 17.22 16.44 -40.65
N ASP A 492 18.06 15.50 -41.09
CA ASP A 492 18.79 15.58 -42.37
C ASP A 492 17.88 15.59 -43.62
N CYS A 493 16.60 15.22 -43.48
CA CYS A 493 15.61 15.31 -44.56
C CYS A 493 14.93 16.68 -44.67
N ALA A 494 15.26 17.64 -43.79
CA ALA A 494 14.78 19.02 -43.90
C ALA A 494 15.46 19.75 -45.06
N LYS A 495 14.83 20.81 -45.57
CA LYS A 495 15.40 21.64 -46.65
C LYS A 495 16.54 22.52 -46.13
N SER A 496 16.39 23.09 -44.93
CA SER A 496 17.44 23.81 -44.23
C SER A 496 17.23 23.69 -42.73
N VAL A 497 18.32 23.68 -41.97
CA VAL A 497 18.31 23.57 -40.51
C VAL A 497 19.13 24.71 -39.92
N GLU A 498 18.49 25.53 -39.09
CA GLU A 498 19.15 26.52 -38.25
C GLU A 498 19.19 26.02 -36.80
N TYR A 499 20.33 26.14 -36.12
CA TYR A 499 20.45 25.74 -34.72
C TYR A 499 20.56 26.95 -33.80
N MET A 500 19.79 26.91 -32.70
CA MET A 500 19.91 27.81 -31.56
C MET A 500 20.22 26.97 -30.32
N TYR A 501 21.33 27.26 -29.67
CA TYR A 501 21.77 26.53 -28.48
C TYR A 501 21.40 27.26 -27.20
N ALA A 502 21.00 26.48 -26.19
CA ALA A 502 20.70 26.92 -24.83
C ALA A 502 21.46 26.04 -23.82
N PRO A 503 21.47 26.39 -22.52
CA PRO A 503 22.06 25.52 -21.49
C PRO A 503 21.44 24.11 -21.51
N SER A 504 22.27 23.05 -21.41
CA SER A 504 21.78 21.66 -21.36
C SER A 504 21.05 21.30 -20.06
N MET A 505 21.29 22.06 -18.99
CA MET A 505 20.62 21.91 -17.70
C MET A 505 20.15 23.26 -17.20
N ASN A 506 19.05 23.26 -16.45
CA ASN A 506 18.43 24.44 -15.85
C ASN A 506 18.18 25.58 -16.86
N ALA A 507 17.88 25.25 -18.12
CA ALA A 507 17.69 26.23 -19.19
C ALA A 507 16.61 27.27 -18.86
N PHE A 508 15.65 26.93 -18.00
CA PHE A 508 14.61 27.87 -17.57
C PHE A 508 15.16 29.08 -16.79
N GLU A 509 16.35 28.99 -16.19
CA GLU A 509 16.99 30.14 -15.53
C GLU A 509 17.31 31.27 -16.52
N GLU A 510 17.53 30.93 -17.79
CA GLU A 510 17.81 31.86 -18.87
C GLU A 510 16.59 32.04 -19.81
N TYR A 511 15.39 31.69 -19.35
CA TYR A 511 14.19 31.62 -20.19
C TYR A 511 13.90 32.90 -20.99
N GLU A 512 14.01 34.08 -20.37
CA GLU A 512 13.70 35.36 -21.04
C GLU A 512 14.69 35.65 -22.18
N PHE A 513 15.97 35.30 -22.00
CA PHE A 513 16.97 35.43 -23.04
C PHE A 513 16.69 34.44 -24.17
N ILE A 514 16.42 33.18 -23.84
CA ILE A 514 16.07 32.13 -24.81
C ILE A 514 14.84 32.54 -25.63
N LEU A 515 13.76 33.00 -24.98
CA LEU A 515 12.56 33.45 -25.66
C LEU A 515 12.83 34.64 -26.58
N THR A 516 13.65 35.60 -26.14
CA THR A 516 14.03 36.77 -26.94
C THR A 516 14.78 36.38 -28.21
N GLN A 517 15.73 35.45 -28.11
CA GLN A 517 16.47 34.94 -29.27
C GLN A 517 15.57 34.10 -30.18
N ALA A 518 14.73 33.23 -29.61
CA ALA A 518 13.80 32.41 -30.37
C ALA A 518 12.80 33.24 -31.21
N LYS A 519 12.40 34.42 -30.71
CA LYS A 519 11.56 35.38 -31.43
C LYS A 519 12.24 36.05 -32.64
N GLN A 520 13.54 35.85 -32.84
CA GLN A 520 14.26 36.35 -34.02
C GLN A 520 14.20 35.37 -35.20
N ILE A 521 13.79 34.12 -34.95
CA ILE A 521 13.61 33.10 -35.98
C ILE A 521 12.51 33.57 -36.95
N ASP A 522 12.69 33.29 -38.24
CA ASP A 522 11.66 33.53 -39.25
C ASP A 522 10.41 32.69 -38.94
N LYS A 523 9.25 33.35 -38.81
CA LYS A 523 7.95 32.70 -38.52
C LYS A 523 7.50 31.69 -39.58
N ASN A 524 8.09 31.72 -40.77
CA ASN A 524 7.83 30.71 -41.81
C ASN A 524 8.53 29.38 -41.53
N LYS A 525 9.57 29.38 -40.68
CA LYS A 525 10.25 28.15 -40.25
C LYS A 525 9.42 27.42 -39.20
N LYS A 526 9.45 26.09 -39.26
CA LYS A 526 8.97 25.25 -38.17
C LYS A 526 10.02 25.20 -37.08
N VAL A 527 9.63 25.49 -35.84
CA VAL A 527 10.53 25.47 -34.69
C VAL A 527 10.41 24.12 -33.98
N ILE A 528 11.51 23.37 -33.89
CA ILE A 528 11.60 22.13 -33.13
C ILE A 528 12.40 22.40 -31.86
N ILE A 529 11.92 21.94 -30.70
CA ILE A 529 12.54 22.27 -29.40
C ILE A 529 12.89 20.98 -28.65
N ILE A 530 14.16 20.88 -28.21
CA ILE A 530 14.72 19.77 -27.43
C ILE A 530 15.44 20.37 -26.21
N LEU A 531 14.65 20.75 -25.19
CA LEU A 531 15.15 21.54 -24.05
C LEU A 531 14.42 21.23 -22.73
N GLY A 532 14.01 19.97 -22.54
CA GLY A 532 13.31 19.53 -21.33
C GLY A 532 12.06 20.36 -21.02
N PRO A 533 11.77 20.69 -19.74
CA PRO A 533 10.57 21.44 -19.34
C PRO A 533 10.55 22.87 -19.91
N THR A 534 11.73 23.42 -20.23
CA THR A 534 11.83 24.72 -20.89
C THR A 534 11.22 24.66 -22.29
N ALA A 535 11.30 23.50 -22.96
CA ALA A 535 10.68 23.29 -24.26
C ALA A 535 9.16 23.44 -24.19
N THR A 536 8.51 22.84 -23.18
CA THR A 536 7.06 22.94 -22.97
C THR A 536 6.59 24.39 -22.84
N VAL A 537 7.32 25.21 -22.09
CA VAL A 537 6.98 26.64 -21.91
C VAL A 537 7.30 27.44 -23.17
N LEU A 538 8.46 27.19 -23.80
CA LEU A 538 8.87 27.90 -25.00
C LEU A 538 7.96 27.60 -26.20
N SER A 539 7.55 26.35 -26.39
CA SER A 539 6.62 25.95 -27.45
C SER A 539 5.27 26.66 -27.29
N TYR A 540 4.80 26.84 -26.06
CA TYR A 540 3.57 27.57 -25.78
C TYR A 540 3.73 29.05 -26.12
N ASP A 541 4.74 29.72 -25.58
CA ASP A 541 4.91 31.17 -25.75
C ASP A 541 5.17 31.54 -27.22
N LEU A 542 5.96 30.74 -27.95
CA LEU A 542 6.15 30.92 -29.38
C LEU A 542 4.84 30.68 -30.17
N ALA A 543 4.02 29.70 -29.78
CA ALA A 543 2.72 29.51 -30.40
C ALA A 543 1.80 30.73 -30.23
N LYS A 544 1.79 31.36 -29.05
CA LYS A 544 1.03 32.60 -28.79
C LYS A 544 1.52 33.78 -29.63
N GLU A 545 2.77 33.73 -30.09
CA GLU A 545 3.39 34.73 -30.98
C GLU A 545 3.23 34.39 -32.47
N GLY A 546 2.52 33.31 -32.80
CA GLY A 546 2.19 32.90 -34.16
C GLY A 546 3.21 31.98 -34.84
N TYR A 547 4.15 31.42 -34.07
CA TYR A 547 5.06 30.39 -34.57
C TYR A 547 4.40 29.01 -34.52
N GLN A 548 4.83 28.10 -35.41
CA GLN A 548 4.61 26.68 -35.20
C GLN A 548 5.81 26.09 -34.44
N ALA A 549 5.62 25.81 -33.15
CA ALA A 549 6.67 25.33 -32.26
C ALA A 549 6.31 23.95 -31.68
N ILE A 550 7.18 22.97 -31.91
CA ILE A 550 6.95 21.57 -31.56
C ILE A 550 8.02 21.15 -30.55
N ASP A 551 7.61 20.92 -29.32
CA ASP A 551 8.43 20.24 -28.33
C ASP A 551 8.54 18.75 -28.69
N PHE A 552 9.76 18.30 -28.99
CA PHE A 552 10.01 16.91 -29.40
C PHE A 552 11.08 16.16 -28.61
N GLY A 553 11.52 16.73 -27.48
CA GLY A 553 12.30 16.00 -26.48
C GLY A 553 13.39 15.08 -27.05
N HIS A 554 13.33 13.79 -26.70
CA HIS A 554 14.38 12.83 -27.03
C HIS A 554 14.36 12.32 -28.48
N ILE A 555 13.62 12.92 -29.43
CA ILE A 555 13.48 12.37 -30.79
C ILE A 555 14.81 12.17 -31.53
N ALA A 556 15.77 13.09 -31.34
CA ALA A 556 17.09 12.99 -31.95
C ALA A 556 17.85 11.77 -31.40
N LYS A 557 17.85 11.59 -30.07
CA LYS A 557 18.47 10.47 -29.38
C LYS A 557 17.81 9.14 -29.72
N ASP A 558 16.47 9.11 -29.82
CA ASP A 558 15.68 7.91 -30.15
C ASP A 558 16.02 7.42 -31.56
N TYR A 559 16.11 8.33 -32.53
CA TYR A 559 16.47 8.00 -33.90
C TYR A 559 17.93 7.56 -34.06
N ASP A 560 18.86 8.20 -33.36
CA ASP A 560 20.26 7.80 -33.39
C ASP A 560 20.43 6.38 -32.82
N CYS A 561 19.77 6.08 -31.68
CA CYS A 561 19.75 4.73 -31.11
C CYS A 561 19.17 3.70 -32.08
N TYR A 562 18.06 4.03 -32.75
CA TYR A 562 17.46 3.17 -33.78
C TYR A 562 18.41 2.91 -34.95
N SER A 563 19.06 3.97 -35.45
CA SER A 563 19.96 3.90 -36.61
C SER A 563 21.21 3.07 -36.30
N LYS A 564 21.74 3.21 -35.08
CA LYS A 564 22.83 2.37 -34.54
C LYS A 564 22.38 0.96 -34.14
N LYS A 565 21.07 0.68 -34.17
CA LYS A 565 20.45 -0.58 -33.73
C LYS A 565 20.87 -0.96 -32.30
N ILE A 566 20.93 0.04 -31.41
CA ILE A 566 21.32 -0.16 -30.01
C ILE A 566 20.39 -1.20 -29.37
N GLU A 567 20.98 -2.26 -28.83
CA GLU A 567 20.20 -3.26 -28.12
C GLU A 567 19.58 -2.69 -26.85
N HIS A 568 18.33 -3.04 -26.60
CA HIS A 568 17.58 -2.60 -25.42
C HIS A 568 17.93 -3.45 -24.19
N THR A 569 19.09 -3.19 -23.62
CA THR A 569 19.51 -3.70 -22.32
C THR A 569 19.02 -2.79 -21.19
N THR A 570 19.09 -3.27 -19.95
CA THR A 570 18.79 -2.42 -18.79
C THR A 570 19.64 -1.14 -18.77
N GLN A 571 20.94 -1.28 -19.04
CA GLN A 571 21.88 -0.16 -18.98
C GLN A 571 21.61 0.85 -20.09
N THR A 572 21.44 0.38 -21.33
CA THR A 572 21.21 1.28 -22.47
C THR A 572 19.91 2.06 -22.37
N ILE A 573 18.87 1.50 -21.72
CA ILE A 573 17.63 2.24 -21.43
C ILE A 573 17.84 3.28 -20.32
N ILE A 574 18.65 2.99 -19.30
CA ILE A 574 19.00 3.97 -18.26
C ILE A 574 19.79 5.13 -18.88
N ASP A 575 20.83 4.82 -19.64
CA ASP A 575 21.68 5.80 -20.33
C ASP A 575 20.88 6.66 -21.33
N PHE A 576 19.80 6.10 -21.89
CA PHE A 576 18.91 6.85 -22.78
C PHE A 576 18.19 8.00 -22.05
N PHE A 577 17.72 7.77 -20.83
CA PHE A 577 16.97 8.77 -20.06
C PHE A 577 17.86 9.64 -19.15
N ASP A 578 19.15 9.32 -19.05
CA ASP A 578 20.12 10.18 -18.38
C ASP A 578 20.35 11.49 -19.15
N PRO A 579 20.70 12.59 -18.45
CA PRO A 579 21.04 13.87 -19.07
C PRO A 579 22.18 13.72 -20.11
N ASP A 580 22.10 14.49 -21.21
CA ASP A 580 23.02 14.40 -22.35
C ASP A 580 24.43 15.00 -22.13
#